data_AF-A0A2H5ZRA7-F1
#
_entry.id   AF-A0A2H5ZRA7-F1
#
_cell.length_a   1.000
_cell.length_b   1.000
_cell.length_c   1.000
_cell.angle_alpha   90.00
_cell.angle_beta   90.00
_cell.angle_gamma   90.00
#
_symmetry.space_group_name_H-M   'P 1'
#
loop_
_entity.id
_entity.type
_entity.pdbx_description
1 polymer ?
#
loop_
_entity_poly.entity_id
_entity_poly.type
_entity_poly.pdbx_seq_one_letter_code
_entity_poly.pdbx_strand_id
1 'polypeptide(L)'
;MGVGADAFPRSSAFAEAHQGLGNRHVLPRVAFGILLAVSLAGTAITVGTHGASLPVVLLRWAYLVSAALAAGGSLWWAAFVREEPDAGDRQAVDRFARREVGRLLRILPVAATGLVVSSLHLLRLTRPGVSWLVGLLEVLVAAVAALTASLTLCPRHRARGWRDGRRWVLLASSAGLLAGTGVLDAALQAPGNAAAAALRGLHVLAFGLWLGGAAWNLWVAIPAAQEDPRVAVVVAAARQLERFRWTVRVALPTLAVTGVLQAVPYAGGSFAYLAGTWVGRLILVKAGALVILIGIFITCPLWRACSPVRGMCNLRDLEDALPRPARSLDNRGKPCAGFVHVQRALQALEPGGVLELLSTDPISWWELPAWARQNGYEVLDQRVVGRYRVLWRTYRFLLARAAAPAARDERMAVRA
;
A
#
# COMPACT_ATOMS: atom_id res chain seq x y z
N MET A 1 33.91 -19.80 27.80
CA MET A 1 34.30 -19.51 26.40
C MET A 1 33.20 -18.65 25.79
N GLY A 2 33.42 -17.33 25.77
CA GLY A 2 32.45 -16.36 25.28
C GLY A 2 32.51 -16.26 23.75
N VAL A 3 31.37 -16.43 23.09
CA VAL A 3 31.25 -16.24 21.64
C VAL A 3 31.24 -14.74 21.37
N GLY A 4 32.29 -14.25 20.70
CA GLY A 4 32.49 -12.84 20.39
C GLY A 4 31.41 -12.30 19.45
N ALA A 5 30.75 -11.23 19.88
CA ALA A 5 29.72 -10.49 19.12
C ALA A 5 30.31 -9.45 18.14
N ASP A 6 31.62 -9.49 17.88
CA ASP A 6 32.36 -8.36 17.28
C ASP A 6 32.82 -8.60 15.84
N ALA A 7 31.91 -9.04 14.96
CA ALA A 7 32.22 -9.14 13.53
C ALA A 7 31.07 -8.64 12.64
N PHE A 8 30.42 -7.54 13.02
CA PHE A 8 29.70 -6.72 12.03
C PHE A 8 30.69 -5.73 11.40
N PRO A 9 30.82 -5.66 10.06
CA PRO A 9 31.72 -4.74 9.40
C PRO A 9 31.40 -3.28 9.80
N ARG A 10 32.47 -2.55 10.15
CA ARG A 10 32.47 -1.19 10.70
C ARG A 10 31.70 -0.21 9.81
N SER A 11 31.13 0.81 10.46
CA SER A 11 30.24 1.89 10.00
C SER A 11 30.60 2.60 8.67
N SER A 12 31.83 2.50 8.15
CA SER A 12 32.25 3.18 6.92
C SER A 12 31.63 2.58 5.65
N ALA A 13 31.46 1.26 5.58
CA ALA A 13 30.75 0.60 4.47
C ALA A 13 29.26 0.99 4.44
N PHE A 14 28.67 1.27 5.60
CA PHE A 14 27.32 1.81 5.72
C PHE A 14 27.24 3.29 5.30
N ALA A 15 28.27 4.09 5.55
CA ALA A 15 28.33 5.50 5.18
C ALA A 15 28.50 5.72 3.66
N GLU A 16 29.42 5.01 2.99
CA GLU A 16 29.54 5.02 1.52
C GLU A 16 28.29 4.44 0.86
N ALA A 17 27.66 3.45 1.50
CA ALA A 17 26.37 2.95 1.06
C ALA A 17 25.25 4.00 1.13
N HIS A 18 25.33 4.95 2.07
CA HIS A 18 24.33 6.01 2.18
C HIS A 18 24.40 7.02 1.02
N GLN A 19 25.59 7.31 0.49
CA GLN A 19 25.77 8.30 -0.58
C GLN A 19 25.18 7.85 -1.93
N GLY A 20 25.14 6.53 -2.21
CA GLY A 20 24.47 5.97 -3.40
C GLY A 20 22.94 5.86 -3.33
N LEU A 21 22.31 6.18 -2.18
CA LEU A 21 20.85 6.07 -2.00
C LEU A 21 20.08 7.27 -2.56
N GLY A 22 20.73 8.43 -2.71
CA GLY A 22 20.07 9.67 -3.18
C GLY A 22 19.40 9.52 -4.55
N ASN A 23 19.97 8.71 -5.44
CA ASN A 23 19.50 8.59 -6.82
C ASN A 23 18.30 7.62 -6.98
N ARG A 24 18.09 6.66 -6.06
CA ARG A 24 17.07 5.60 -6.22
C ARG A 24 15.63 6.07 -5.97
N HIS A 25 15.46 7.14 -5.20
CA HIS A 25 14.15 7.73 -4.94
C HIS A 25 13.80 8.88 -5.88
N VAL A 26 14.67 9.21 -6.84
CA VAL A 26 14.41 10.26 -7.82
C VAL A 26 13.27 9.85 -8.74
N LEU A 27 13.28 8.63 -9.28
CA LEU A 27 12.27 8.20 -10.26
C LEU A 27 10.83 8.21 -9.69
N PRO A 28 10.54 7.69 -8.48
CA PRO A 28 9.21 7.82 -7.89
C PRO A 28 8.79 9.28 -7.63
N ARG A 29 9.74 10.16 -7.25
CA ARG A 29 9.46 11.60 -7.06
C ARG A 29 9.16 12.29 -8.39
N VAL A 30 9.89 11.96 -9.45
CA VAL A 30 9.64 12.45 -10.80
C VAL A 30 8.27 11.98 -11.29
N ALA A 31 7.96 10.69 -11.13
CA ALA A 31 6.64 10.15 -11.48
C ALA A 31 5.50 10.86 -10.72
N PHE A 32 5.70 11.13 -9.42
CA PHE A 32 4.75 11.90 -8.61
C PHE A 32 4.61 13.35 -9.11
N GLY A 33 5.71 14.01 -9.48
CA GLY A 33 5.70 15.34 -10.08
C GLY A 33 4.94 15.39 -11.41
N ILE A 34 5.16 14.40 -12.29
CA ILE A 34 4.40 14.24 -13.54
C ILE A 34 2.91 14.08 -13.23
N LEU A 35 2.56 13.25 -12.25
CA LEU A 35 1.16 13.04 -11.85
C LEU A 35 0.48 14.33 -11.37
N LEU A 36 1.18 15.16 -10.60
CA LEU A 36 0.69 16.48 -10.17
C LEU A 36 0.54 17.47 -11.33
N ALA A 37 1.51 17.51 -12.25
CA ALA A 37 1.45 18.40 -13.42
C ALA A 37 0.27 18.03 -14.34
N VAL A 38 0.08 16.74 -14.59
CA VAL A 38 -1.01 16.22 -15.41
C VAL A 38 -2.39 16.45 -14.76
N SER A 39 -2.48 16.37 -13.43
CA SER A 39 -3.71 16.68 -12.71
C SER A 39 -4.05 18.18 -12.75
N LEU A 40 -3.04 19.04 -12.68
CA LEU A 40 -3.21 20.49 -12.88
C LEU A 40 -3.72 20.77 -14.30
N ALA A 41 -3.10 20.15 -15.32
CA ALA A 41 -3.56 20.28 -16.70
C ALA A 41 -5.03 19.81 -16.87
N GLY A 42 -5.40 18.67 -16.27
CA GLY A 42 -6.78 18.18 -16.29
C GLY A 42 -7.77 19.12 -15.58
N THR A 43 -7.34 19.73 -14.48
CA THR A 43 -8.13 20.74 -13.76
C THR A 43 -8.30 22.00 -14.61
N ALA A 44 -7.24 22.46 -15.27
CA ALA A 44 -7.25 23.61 -16.17
C ALA A 44 -8.18 23.40 -17.37
N ILE A 45 -8.19 22.20 -17.98
CA ILE A 45 -9.15 21.87 -19.06
C ILE A 45 -10.57 22.00 -18.52
N THR A 46 -10.87 21.31 -17.41
CA THR A 46 -12.24 21.23 -16.88
C THR A 46 -12.77 22.61 -16.49
N VAL A 47 -12.04 23.30 -15.61
CA VAL A 47 -12.48 24.56 -15.02
C VAL A 47 -12.33 25.71 -16.03
N GLY A 48 -11.32 25.68 -16.88
CA GLY A 48 -11.11 26.66 -17.95
C GLY A 48 -12.21 26.63 -19.01
N THR A 49 -12.80 25.46 -19.30
CA THR A 49 -13.97 25.37 -20.20
C THR A 49 -15.23 26.04 -19.63
N HIS A 50 -15.23 26.36 -18.33
CA HIS A 50 -16.28 27.16 -17.69
C HIS A 50 -15.93 28.65 -17.60
N GLY A 51 -14.86 29.12 -18.27
CA GLY A 51 -14.43 30.52 -18.27
C GLY A 51 -13.75 30.95 -16.97
N ALA A 52 -13.31 30.02 -16.14
CA ALA A 52 -12.70 30.33 -14.85
C ALA A 52 -11.27 30.89 -14.99
N SER A 53 -10.92 31.80 -14.10
CA SER A 53 -9.57 32.38 -14.04
C SER A 53 -8.54 31.41 -13.45
N LEU A 54 -7.25 31.65 -13.74
CA LEU A 54 -6.14 30.84 -13.22
C LEU A 54 -6.16 30.65 -11.69
N PRO A 55 -6.46 31.66 -10.85
CA PRO A 55 -6.58 31.46 -9.41
C PRO A 55 -7.65 30.41 -9.02
N VAL A 56 -8.78 30.37 -9.72
CA VAL A 56 -9.84 29.37 -9.46
C VAL A 56 -9.38 27.97 -9.88
N VAL A 57 -8.64 27.85 -10.99
CA VAL A 57 -8.00 26.59 -11.40
C VAL A 57 -7.04 26.09 -10.33
N LEU A 58 -6.18 26.96 -9.80
CA LEU A 58 -5.21 26.61 -8.77
C LEU A 58 -5.89 26.21 -7.45
N LEU A 59 -6.94 26.93 -7.02
CA LEU A 59 -7.72 26.55 -5.84
C LEU A 59 -8.41 25.20 -6.05
N ARG A 60 -9.04 24.96 -7.20
CA ARG A 60 -9.65 23.66 -7.51
C ARG A 60 -8.61 22.52 -7.50
N TRP A 61 -7.44 22.77 -8.07
CA TRP A 61 -6.37 21.77 -8.11
C TRP A 61 -5.85 21.46 -6.71
N ALA A 62 -5.59 22.49 -5.90
CA ALA A 62 -5.19 22.34 -4.50
C ALA A 62 -6.23 21.54 -3.69
N TYR A 63 -7.52 21.84 -3.91
CA TYR A 63 -8.64 21.10 -3.30
C TYR A 63 -8.60 19.61 -3.65
N LEU A 64 -8.46 19.28 -4.94
CA LEU A 64 -8.40 17.89 -5.41
C LEU A 64 -7.18 17.15 -4.87
N VAL A 65 -6.01 17.81 -4.83
CA VAL A 65 -4.79 17.24 -4.26
C VAL A 65 -4.96 16.99 -2.75
N SER A 66 -5.48 17.96 -2.00
CA SER A 66 -5.76 17.81 -0.57
C SER A 66 -6.75 16.68 -0.28
N ALA A 67 -7.86 16.61 -1.02
CA ALA A 67 -8.85 15.54 -0.90
C ALA A 67 -8.24 14.18 -1.25
N ALA A 68 -7.40 14.11 -2.29
CA ALA A 68 -6.69 12.90 -2.68
C ALA A 68 -5.71 12.42 -1.61
N LEU A 69 -4.93 13.33 -1.01
CA LEU A 69 -4.02 12.98 0.10
C LEU A 69 -4.79 12.42 1.29
N ALA A 70 -5.93 13.02 1.65
CA ALA A 70 -6.78 12.53 2.73
C ALA A 70 -7.43 11.18 2.40
N ALA A 71 -7.99 11.02 1.20
CA ALA A 71 -8.65 9.79 0.76
C ALA A 71 -7.67 8.63 0.60
N GLY A 72 -6.59 8.83 -0.16
CA GLY A 72 -5.57 7.80 -0.36
C GLY A 72 -4.86 7.48 0.95
N GLY A 73 -4.41 8.47 1.72
CA GLY A 73 -3.76 8.23 3.01
C GLY A 73 -4.64 7.41 3.98
N SER A 74 -5.93 7.73 4.04
CA SER A 74 -6.91 6.97 4.83
C SER A 74 -7.20 5.59 4.25
N LEU A 75 -7.23 5.41 2.93
CA LEU A 75 -7.37 4.09 2.29
C LEU A 75 -6.20 3.19 2.73
N TRP A 76 -4.99 3.72 2.70
CA TRP A 76 -3.80 3.00 3.12
C TRP A 76 -3.86 2.60 4.58
N TRP A 77 -4.18 3.55 5.45
CA TRP A 77 -4.32 3.28 6.87
C TRP A 77 -5.48 2.31 7.19
N ALA A 78 -6.61 2.41 6.49
CA ALA A 78 -7.78 1.58 6.72
C ALA A 78 -7.62 0.16 6.18
N ALA A 79 -7.18 0.02 4.93
CA ALA A 79 -7.24 -1.23 4.19
C ALA A 79 -5.89 -1.94 4.06
N PHE A 80 -4.77 -1.22 4.12
CA PHE A 80 -3.47 -1.76 3.73
C PHE A 80 -2.45 -1.88 4.87
N VAL A 81 -2.54 -1.04 5.91
CA VAL A 81 -1.84 -1.25 7.18
C VAL A 81 -2.55 -2.36 7.95
N ARG A 82 -1.93 -3.55 8.02
CA ARG A 82 -2.48 -4.75 8.64
C ARG A 82 -1.44 -5.45 9.49
N GLU A 83 -1.90 -6.31 10.39
CA GLU A 83 -1.06 -7.32 11.03
C GLU A 83 -0.42 -8.22 9.97
N GLU A 84 0.89 -8.44 10.08
CA GLU A 84 1.62 -9.44 9.30
C GLU A 84 2.12 -10.53 10.25
N PRO A 85 1.26 -11.49 10.65
CA PRO A 85 1.63 -12.52 11.61
C PRO A 85 2.76 -13.42 11.10
N ASP A 86 2.93 -13.52 9.77
CA ASP A 86 3.96 -14.32 9.11
C ASP A 86 5.30 -13.57 8.92
N ALA A 87 5.43 -12.31 9.37
CA ALA A 87 6.67 -11.55 9.20
C ALA A 87 7.73 -11.86 10.27
N GLY A 88 7.43 -12.76 11.21
CA GLY A 88 8.33 -13.15 12.31
C GLY A 88 8.17 -12.25 13.54
N ASP A 89 8.84 -11.10 13.54
CA ASP A 89 8.81 -10.17 14.69
C ASP A 89 7.55 -9.28 14.66
N ARG A 90 6.49 -9.74 15.33
CA ARG A 90 5.22 -9.02 15.45
C ARG A 90 5.38 -7.65 16.10
N GLN A 91 6.28 -7.50 17.08
CA GLN A 91 6.48 -6.22 17.76
C GLN A 91 7.16 -5.21 16.83
N ALA A 92 8.06 -5.67 15.96
CA ALA A 92 8.65 -4.84 14.92
C ALA A 92 7.61 -4.29 13.95
N VAL A 93 6.76 -5.18 13.42
CA VAL A 93 5.72 -4.80 12.46
C VAL A 93 4.72 -3.84 13.10
N ASP A 94 4.34 -4.05 14.35
CA ASP A 94 3.44 -3.15 15.06
C ASP A 94 4.07 -1.77 15.33
N ARG A 95 5.36 -1.70 15.68
CA ARG A 95 6.10 -0.42 15.78
C ARG A 95 6.18 0.28 14.43
N PHE A 96 6.46 -0.45 13.34
CA PHE A 96 6.46 0.08 11.99
C PHE A 96 5.09 0.67 11.61
N ALA A 97 4.00 -0.07 11.81
CA ALA A 97 2.64 0.41 11.55
C ALA A 97 2.31 1.67 12.38
N ARG A 98 2.70 1.72 13.65
CA ARG A 98 2.51 2.91 14.49
C ARG A 98 3.30 4.12 13.97
N ARG A 99 4.51 3.94 13.46
CA ARG A 99 5.29 5.01 12.81
C ARG A 99 4.64 5.51 11.53
N GLU A 100 4.12 4.61 10.69
CA GLU A 100 3.36 4.99 9.49
C GLU A 100 2.17 5.87 9.85
N VAL A 101 1.35 5.44 10.81
CA VAL A 101 0.20 6.23 11.29
C VAL A 101 0.65 7.57 11.87
N GLY A 102 1.71 7.59 12.67
CA GLY A 102 2.27 8.84 13.21
C GLY A 102 2.77 9.80 12.12
N ARG A 103 3.31 9.30 11.01
CA ARG A 103 3.69 10.10 9.83
C ARG A 103 2.45 10.60 9.08
N LEU A 104 1.45 9.75 8.84
CA LEU A 104 0.19 10.17 8.24
C LEU A 104 -0.47 11.31 9.04
N LEU A 105 -0.55 11.17 10.37
CA LEU A 105 -1.17 12.18 11.24
C LEU A 105 -0.41 13.52 11.26
N ARG A 106 0.83 13.58 10.78
CA ARG A 106 1.55 14.84 10.55
C ARG A 106 1.20 15.48 9.20
N ILE A 107 0.86 14.68 8.20
CA ILE A 107 0.50 15.13 6.85
C ILE A 107 -0.98 15.53 6.78
N LEU A 108 -1.87 14.79 7.45
CA LEU A 108 -3.31 15.02 7.38
C LEU A 108 -3.75 16.44 7.76
N PRO A 109 -3.23 17.09 8.82
CA PRO A 109 -3.58 18.49 9.11
C PRO A 109 -3.27 19.43 7.96
N VAL A 110 -2.12 19.27 7.30
CA VAL A 110 -1.75 20.09 6.14
C VAL A 110 -2.73 19.86 4.99
N ALA A 111 -3.07 18.61 4.71
CA ALA A 111 -4.07 18.27 3.69
C ALA A 111 -5.45 18.85 4.03
N ALA A 112 -5.90 18.75 5.29
CA ALA A 112 -7.18 19.28 5.75
C ALA A 112 -7.24 20.81 5.73
N THR A 113 -6.18 21.50 6.16
CA THR A 113 -6.08 22.97 6.03
C THR A 113 -6.11 23.38 4.56
N GLY A 114 -5.33 22.70 3.71
CA GLY A 114 -5.37 22.93 2.26
C GLY A 114 -6.77 22.72 1.70
N LEU A 115 -7.49 21.69 2.14
CA LEU A 115 -8.86 21.39 1.72
C LEU A 115 -9.84 22.51 2.11
N VAL A 116 -9.78 23.00 3.35
CA VAL A 116 -10.65 24.09 3.84
C VAL A 116 -10.35 25.41 3.14
N VAL A 117 -9.07 25.79 3.04
CA VAL A 117 -8.68 27.06 2.37
C VAL A 117 -9.07 27.03 0.90
N SER A 118 -8.87 25.89 0.24
CA SER A 118 -9.19 25.76 -1.17
C SER A 118 -10.68 25.56 -1.44
N SER A 119 -11.52 25.13 -0.49
CA SER A 119 -12.96 24.89 -0.71
C SER A 119 -13.72 26.15 -1.14
N LEU A 120 -13.19 27.35 -0.88
CA LEU A 120 -13.72 28.63 -1.37
C LEU A 120 -14.02 28.66 -2.88
N HIS A 121 -13.35 27.83 -3.69
CA HIS A 121 -13.68 27.72 -5.11
C HIS A 121 -15.09 27.13 -5.36
N LEU A 122 -15.62 26.28 -4.46
CA LEU A 122 -16.95 25.70 -4.57
C LEU A 122 -18.02 26.79 -4.52
N LEU A 123 -17.85 27.77 -3.62
CA LEU A 123 -18.73 28.93 -3.51
C LEU A 123 -18.78 29.72 -4.83
N ARG A 124 -17.63 29.89 -5.50
CA ARG A 124 -17.53 30.59 -6.80
C ARG A 124 -18.17 29.82 -7.97
N LEU A 125 -18.36 28.51 -7.82
CA LEU A 125 -19.00 27.65 -8.82
C LEU A 125 -20.49 27.44 -8.53
N THR A 126 -21.03 28.04 -7.45
CA THR A 126 -22.43 27.89 -7.08
C THR A 126 -23.34 28.51 -8.13
N ARG A 127 -24.29 27.71 -8.64
CA ARG A 127 -25.34 28.15 -9.57
C ARG A 127 -26.69 27.59 -9.12
N PRO A 128 -27.81 28.22 -9.50
CA PRO A 128 -29.14 27.61 -9.34
C PRO A 128 -29.14 26.19 -9.91
N GLY A 129 -29.65 25.22 -9.15
CA GLY A 129 -29.71 23.79 -9.52
C GLY A 129 -28.60 22.90 -8.92
N VAL A 130 -27.44 23.45 -8.56
CA VAL A 130 -26.33 22.67 -7.93
C VAL A 130 -25.95 23.15 -6.53
N SER A 131 -26.63 24.17 -5.99
CA SER A 131 -26.35 24.74 -4.66
C SER A 131 -26.44 23.72 -3.52
N TRP A 132 -27.39 22.79 -3.59
CA TRP A 132 -27.53 21.71 -2.61
C TRP A 132 -26.30 20.79 -2.59
N LEU A 133 -25.74 20.49 -3.77
CA LEU A 133 -24.54 19.64 -3.90
C LEU A 133 -23.31 20.38 -3.38
N VAL A 134 -23.18 21.67 -3.66
CA VAL A 134 -22.13 22.52 -3.08
C VAL A 134 -22.22 22.53 -1.55
N GLY A 135 -23.42 22.72 -0.98
CA GLY A 135 -23.65 22.66 0.46
C GLY A 135 -23.25 21.31 1.07
N LEU A 136 -23.62 20.20 0.41
CA LEU A 136 -23.22 18.85 0.84
C LEU A 136 -21.69 18.68 0.82
N LEU A 137 -21.00 19.18 -0.22
CA LEU A 137 -19.54 19.11 -0.31
C LEU A 137 -18.86 19.94 0.79
N GLU A 138 -19.37 21.14 1.12
CA GLU A 138 -18.83 21.94 2.24
C GLU A 138 -19.04 21.25 3.58
N VAL A 139 -20.20 20.61 3.81
CA VAL A 139 -20.43 19.78 5.01
C VAL A 139 -19.42 18.64 5.09
N LEU A 140 -19.15 17.97 3.97
CA LEU A 140 -18.14 16.91 3.92
C LEU A 140 -16.72 17.43 4.15
N VAL A 141 -16.38 18.64 3.66
CA VAL A 141 -15.08 19.29 3.95
C VAL A 141 -14.95 19.54 5.45
N ALA A 142 -15.97 20.13 6.06
CA ALA A 142 -16.01 20.38 7.50
C ALA A 142 -15.90 19.07 8.30
N ALA A 143 -16.57 18.01 7.87
CA ALA A 143 -16.48 16.69 8.50
C ALA A 143 -15.07 16.09 8.41
N VAL A 144 -14.40 16.17 7.25
CA VAL A 144 -13.01 15.71 7.09
C VAL A 144 -12.05 16.53 7.95
N ALA A 145 -12.23 17.85 8.02
CA ALA A 145 -11.42 18.73 8.86
C ALA A 145 -11.61 18.44 10.35
N ALA A 146 -12.86 18.32 10.82
CA ALA A 146 -13.18 18.00 12.21
C ALA A 146 -12.66 16.62 12.63
N LEU A 147 -12.80 15.61 11.76
CA LEU A 147 -12.30 14.27 12.02
C LEU A 147 -10.77 14.25 12.06
N THR A 148 -10.12 14.96 11.15
CA THR A 148 -8.65 15.13 11.16
C THR A 148 -8.19 15.81 12.45
N ALA A 149 -8.85 16.90 12.85
CA ALA A 149 -8.57 17.59 14.11
C ALA A 149 -8.79 16.68 15.33
N SER A 150 -9.85 15.87 15.35
CA SER A 150 -10.08 14.88 16.42
C SER A 150 -8.95 13.83 16.49
N LEU A 151 -8.48 13.33 15.34
CA LEU A 151 -7.40 12.35 15.28
C LEU A 151 -6.05 12.95 15.71
N THR A 152 -5.81 14.22 15.43
CA THR A 152 -4.55 14.88 15.78
C THR A 152 -4.58 15.46 17.19
N LEU A 153 -5.62 16.17 17.62
CA LEU A 153 -5.64 16.87 18.91
C LEU A 153 -5.95 15.97 20.11
N CYS A 154 -6.41 14.73 19.90
CA CYS A 154 -6.71 13.80 21.00
C CYS A 154 -5.67 12.66 21.10
N PRO A 155 -4.44 12.91 21.63
CA PRO A 155 -3.39 11.90 21.74
C PRO A 155 -3.78 10.69 22.61
N ARG A 156 -4.67 10.86 23.59
CA ARG A 156 -5.21 9.74 24.39
C ARG A 156 -5.94 8.69 23.55
N HIS A 157 -6.34 9.04 22.32
CA HIS A 157 -6.96 8.16 21.35
C HIS A 157 -6.03 7.86 20.16
N ARG A 158 -4.79 8.40 20.15
CA ARG A 158 -3.76 8.00 19.19
C ARG A 158 -3.29 6.60 19.58
N ALA A 159 -3.43 5.67 18.65
CA ALA A 159 -2.97 4.28 18.71
C ALA A 159 -3.88 3.25 19.43
N ARG A 160 -5.14 3.13 19.01
CA ARG A 160 -5.78 1.79 18.97
C ARG A 160 -5.54 1.10 17.62
N GLY A 161 -4.27 1.01 17.23
CA GLY A 161 -3.79 0.25 16.06
C GLY A 161 -4.61 0.39 14.77
N TRP A 162 -4.65 -0.69 13.98
CA TRP A 162 -5.52 -0.88 12.81
C TRP A 162 -6.99 -1.18 13.18
N ARG A 163 -7.48 -0.85 14.38
CA ARG A 163 -8.87 -1.15 14.79
C ARG A 163 -9.75 0.09 14.97
N ASP A 164 -9.18 1.28 14.82
CA ASP A 164 -9.96 2.52 14.90
C ASP A 164 -10.97 2.61 13.75
N GLY A 165 -12.27 2.70 14.08
CA GLY A 165 -13.34 2.87 13.10
C GLY A 165 -13.30 4.21 12.37
N ARG A 166 -12.72 5.25 13.01
CA ARG A 166 -12.65 6.61 12.45
C ARG A 166 -11.89 6.68 11.13
N ARG A 167 -10.93 5.78 10.88
CA ARG A 167 -10.21 5.71 9.60
C ARG A 167 -11.12 5.37 8.42
N TRP A 168 -12.15 4.56 8.66
CA TRP A 168 -13.14 4.21 7.63
C TRP A 168 -14.09 5.37 7.37
N VAL A 169 -14.50 6.10 8.41
CA VAL A 169 -15.28 7.34 8.27
C VAL A 169 -14.48 8.38 7.49
N LEU A 170 -13.20 8.58 7.82
CA LEU A 170 -12.33 9.51 7.12
C LEU A 170 -12.16 9.12 5.64
N LEU A 171 -11.92 7.83 5.37
CA LEU A 171 -11.87 7.31 4.00
C LEU A 171 -13.18 7.56 3.25
N ALA A 172 -14.33 7.19 3.84
CA ALA A 172 -15.63 7.33 3.21
C ALA A 172 -15.96 8.80 2.91
N SER A 173 -15.73 9.71 3.86
CA SER A 173 -15.96 11.14 3.67
C SER A 173 -15.03 11.73 2.61
N SER A 174 -13.73 11.42 2.64
CA SER A 174 -12.79 11.94 1.63
C SER A 174 -13.01 11.34 0.24
N ALA A 175 -13.41 10.07 0.14
CA ALA A 175 -13.80 9.45 -1.13
C ALA A 175 -15.11 10.04 -1.66
N GLY A 176 -16.08 10.28 -0.78
CA GLY A 176 -17.34 10.98 -1.09
C GLY A 176 -17.11 12.39 -1.60
N LEU A 177 -16.16 13.13 -1.01
CA LEU A 177 -15.72 14.43 -1.53
C LEU A 177 -15.20 14.33 -2.96
N LEU A 178 -14.27 13.42 -3.25
CA LEU A 178 -13.72 13.24 -4.59
C LEU A 178 -14.80 12.88 -5.62
N ALA A 179 -15.66 11.90 -5.29
CA ALA A 179 -16.73 11.46 -6.17
C ALA A 179 -17.76 12.58 -6.40
N GLY A 180 -18.24 13.21 -5.32
CA GLY A 180 -19.20 14.32 -5.38
C GLY A 180 -18.65 15.55 -6.12
N THR A 181 -17.35 15.79 -6.01
CA THR A 181 -16.65 16.84 -6.77
C THR A 181 -16.66 16.55 -8.27
N GLY A 182 -16.46 15.28 -8.66
CA GLY A 182 -16.61 14.85 -10.04
C GLY A 182 -18.06 14.93 -10.54
N VAL A 183 -19.03 14.60 -9.69
CA VAL A 183 -20.47 14.77 -10.00
C VAL A 183 -20.82 16.25 -10.20
N LEU A 184 -20.27 17.15 -9.37
CA LEU A 184 -20.46 18.59 -9.51
C LEU A 184 -19.91 19.10 -10.85
N ASP A 185 -18.69 18.69 -11.25
CA ASP A 185 -18.11 19.04 -12.55
C ASP A 185 -19.04 18.62 -13.70
N ALA A 186 -19.52 17.37 -13.65
CA ALA A 186 -20.41 16.84 -14.68
C ALA A 186 -21.77 17.56 -14.71
N ALA A 187 -22.33 17.90 -13.55
CA ALA A 187 -23.60 18.63 -13.46
C ALA A 187 -23.46 20.06 -14.02
N LEU A 188 -22.30 20.70 -13.86
CA LEU A 188 -22.02 22.02 -14.44
C LEU A 188 -21.80 21.97 -15.95
N GLN A 189 -21.23 20.88 -16.47
CA GLN A 189 -20.93 20.72 -17.89
C GLN A 189 -22.10 20.16 -18.70
N ALA A 190 -22.80 19.16 -18.16
CA ALA A 190 -23.88 18.42 -18.80
C ALA A 190 -24.99 18.12 -17.77
N PRO A 191 -25.81 19.14 -17.42
CA PRO A 191 -26.89 18.99 -16.45
C PRO A 191 -27.81 17.80 -16.77
N GLY A 192 -28.11 16.98 -15.76
CA GLY A 192 -28.98 15.80 -15.89
C GLY A 192 -28.34 14.55 -16.51
N ASN A 193 -27.09 14.63 -17.00
CA ASN A 193 -26.41 13.47 -17.58
C ASN A 193 -25.76 12.58 -16.51
N ALA A 194 -26.49 11.56 -16.06
CA ALA A 194 -26.02 10.62 -15.05
C ALA A 194 -24.76 9.83 -15.48
N ALA A 195 -24.62 9.51 -16.77
CA ALA A 195 -23.45 8.80 -17.28
C ALA A 195 -22.19 9.66 -17.20
N ALA A 196 -22.28 10.95 -17.55
CA ALA A 196 -21.18 11.90 -17.39
C ALA A 196 -20.80 12.06 -15.91
N ALA A 197 -21.79 12.14 -15.02
CA ALA A 197 -21.57 12.23 -13.58
C ALA A 197 -20.86 10.99 -13.01
N ALA A 198 -21.31 9.80 -13.37
CA ALA A 198 -20.68 8.54 -12.96
C ALA A 198 -19.25 8.43 -13.50
N LEU A 199 -19.05 8.71 -14.78
CA LEU A 199 -17.74 8.68 -15.44
C LEU A 199 -16.75 9.65 -14.78
N ARG A 200 -17.21 10.86 -14.47
CA ARG A 200 -16.41 11.92 -13.87
C ARG A 200 -16.08 11.62 -12.40
N GLY A 201 -17.07 11.19 -11.63
CA GLY A 201 -16.87 10.74 -10.25
C GLY A 201 -15.87 9.59 -10.16
N LEU A 202 -16.00 8.59 -11.04
CA LEU A 202 -15.06 7.45 -11.09
C LEU A 202 -13.64 7.89 -11.45
N HIS A 203 -13.47 8.79 -12.42
CA HIS A 203 -12.14 9.29 -12.80
C HIS A 203 -11.47 10.04 -11.65
N VAL A 204 -12.18 10.97 -11.01
CA VAL A 204 -11.63 11.77 -9.90
C VAL A 204 -11.33 10.89 -8.68
N LEU A 205 -12.19 9.92 -8.39
CA LEU A 205 -11.95 8.94 -7.32
C LEU A 205 -10.72 8.08 -7.61
N ALA A 206 -10.62 7.47 -8.80
CA ALA A 206 -9.47 6.65 -9.19
C ALA A 206 -8.17 7.45 -9.14
N PHE A 207 -8.19 8.71 -9.60
CA PHE A 207 -7.07 9.62 -9.52
C PHE A 207 -6.69 9.90 -8.07
N GLY A 208 -7.65 10.26 -7.22
CA GLY A 208 -7.38 10.64 -5.85
C GLY A 208 -6.84 9.48 -5.01
N LEU A 209 -7.38 8.27 -5.18
CA LEU A 209 -6.86 7.07 -4.51
C LEU A 209 -5.45 6.71 -4.97
N TRP A 210 -5.15 6.87 -6.27
CA TRP A 210 -3.80 6.63 -6.79
C TRP A 210 -2.80 7.68 -6.30
N LEU A 211 -3.11 8.98 -6.41
CA LEU A 211 -2.25 10.07 -5.97
C LEU A 211 -1.97 9.97 -4.47
N GLY A 212 -3.00 9.82 -3.65
CA GLY A 212 -2.83 9.68 -2.20
C GLY A 212 -2.10 8.40 -1.81
N GLY A 213 -2.22 7.32 -2.61
CA GLY A 213 -1.43 6.12 -2.42
C GLY A 213 0.05 6.26 -2.80
N ALA A 214 0.34 6.98 -3.87
CA ALA A 214 1.72 7.34 -4.22
C ALA A 214 2.35 8.21 -3.12
N ALA A 215 1.60 9.19 -2.61
CA ALA A 215 1.99 10.03 -1.49
C ALA A 215 2.28 9.23 -0.21
N TRP A 216 1.39 8.28 0.13
CA TRP A 216 1.60 7.38 1.26
C TRP A 216 2.93 6.64 1.14
N ASN A 217 3.18 6.00 0.00
CA ASN A 217 4.40 5.23 -0.18
C ASN A 217 5.66 6.11 -0.08
N LEU A 218 5.61 7.30 -0.69
CA LEU A 218 6.76 8.21 -0.75
C LEU A 218 7.11 8.86 0.59
N TRP A 219 6.12 9.31 1.36
CA TRP A 219 6.34 10.12 2.56
C TRP A 219 6.01 9.43 3.89
N VAL A 220 5.24 8.34 3.85
CA VAL A 220 4.83 7.58 5.04
C VAL A 220 5.58 6.25 5.10
N ALA A 221 5.32 5.33 4.16
CA ALA A 221 5.78 3.95 4.26
C ALA A 221 7.31 3.82 4.13
N ILE A 222 7.90 4.38 3.07
CA ILE A 222 9.35 4.26 2.83
C ILE A 222 10.16 4.85 4.00
N PRO A 223 9.92 6.09 4.45
CA PRO A 223 10.64 6.64 5.59
C PRO A 223 10.40 5.87 6.89
N ALA A 224 9.19 5.35 7.13
CA ALA A 224 8.90 4.54 8.32
C ALA A 224 9.68 3.22 8.33
N ALA A 225 9.87 2.59 7.15
CA ALA A 225 10.60 1.35 7.03
C ALA A 225 12.13 1.55 7.16
N GLN A 226 12.64 2.69 6.70
CA GLN A 226 14.06 3.06 6.83
C GLN A 226 14.51 3.24 8.29
N GLU A 227 13.60 3.61 9.19
CA GLU A 227 13.89 3.73 10.63
C GLU A 227 14.06 2.37 11.34
N ASP A 228 13.68 1.27 10.70
CA ASP A 228 13.69 -0.06 11.32
C ASP A 228 13.97 -1.16 10.28
N PRO A 229 15.26 -1.35 9.89
CA PRO A 229 15.65 -2.21 8.77
C PRO A 229 15.61 -3.71 9.10
N ARG A 230 14.86 -4.13 10.11
CA ARG A 230 14.71 -5.55 10.44
C ARG A 230 13.94 -6.28 9.34
N VAL A 231 14.31 -7.55 9.10
CA VAL A 231 13.71 -8.39 8.03
C VAL A 231 12.18 -8.40 8.11
N ALA A 232 11.61 -8.52 9.32
CA ALA A 232 10.16 -8.48 9.53
C ALA A 232 9.49 -7.21 8.97
N VAL A 233 10.11 -6.05 9.19
CA VAL A 233 9.62 -4.75 8.69
C VAL A 233 9.77 -4.67 7.18
N VAL A 234 10.89 -5.15 6.63
CA VAL A 234 11.12 -5.21 5.17
C VAL A 234 10.06 -6.06 4.49
N VAL A 235 9.76 -7.24 5.04
CA VAL A 235 8.72 -8.14 4.53
C VAL A 235 7.35 -7.46 4.60
N ALA A 236 7.02 -6.81 5.73
CA ALA A 236 5.75 -6.10 5.89
C ALA A 236 5.60 -4.95 4.89
N ALA A 237 6.62 -4.10 4.76
CA ALA A 237 6.65 -2.98 3.81
C ALA A 237 6.56 -3.47 2.36
N ALA A 238 7.27 -4.55 2.00
CA ALA A 238 7.18 -5.14 0.67
C ALA A 238 5.79 -5.69 0.34
N ARG A 239 5.11 -6.32 1.32
CA ARG A 239 3.72 -6.79 1.18
C ARG A 239 2.75 -5.63 1.01
N GLN A 240 2.92 -4.53 1.75
CA GLN A 240 2.13 -3.31 1.55
C GLN A 240 2.33 -2.73 0.14
N LEU A 241 3.57 -2.69 -0.35
CA LEU A 241 3.89 -2.23 -1.70
C LEU A 241 3.25 -3.10 -2.80
N GLU A 242 3.15 -4.42 -2.60
CA GLU A 242 2.46 -5.28 -3.57
C GLU A 242 0.95 -4.97 -3.63
N ARG A 243 0.33 -4.65 -2.49
CA ARG A 243 -1.05 -4.17 -2.46
C ARG A 243 -1.19 -2.85 -3.22
N PHE A 244 -0.19 -1.98 -3.15
CA PHE A 244 -0.21 -0.69 -3.86
C PHE A 244 -0.21 -0.93 -5.36
N ARG A 245 0.60 -1.86 -5.83
CA ARG A 245 0.61 -2.24 -7.24
C ARG A 245 -0.73 -2.76 -7.72
N TRP A 246 -1.45 -3.53 -6.89
CA TRP A 246 -2.80 -3.93 -7.25
C TRP A 246 -3.72 -2.72 -7.43
N THR A 247 -3.67 -1.75 -6.52
CA THR A 247 -4.40 -0.47 -6.68
C THR A 247 -4.01 0.25 -7.96
N VAL A 248 -2.71 0.34 -8.29
CA VAL A 248 -2.24 0.98 -9.54
C VAL A 248 -2.73 0.23 -10.78
N ARG A 249 -2.69 -1.12 -10.76
CA ARG A 249 -3.18 -1.97 -11.87
C ARG A 249 -4.67 -1.79 -12.14
N VAL A 250 -5.46 -1.36 -11.16
CA VAL A 250 -6.87 -1.02 -11.33
C VAL A 250 -7.07 0.45 -11.68
N ALA A 251 -6.41 1.35 -10.96
CA ALA A 251 -6.58 2.79 -11.11
C ALA A 251 -6.07 3.31 -12.46
N LEU A 252 -4.93 2.82 -12.94
CA LEU A 252 -4.32 3.32 -14.17
C LEU A 252 -5.18 3.00 -15.42
N PRO A 253 -5.65 1.75 -15.65
CA PRO A 253 -6.58 1.47 -16.74
C PRO A 253 -7.90 2.24 -16.59
N THR A 254 -8.42 2.36 -15.36
CA THR A 254 -9.61 3.16 -15.08
C THR A 254 -9.39 4.61 -15.53
N LEU A 255 -8.28 5.23 -15.17
CA LEU A 255 -7.94 6.60 -15.56
C LEU A 255 -7.73 6.76 -17.06
N ALA A 256 -7.10 5.78 -17.71
CA ALA A 256 -6.90 5.77 -19.15
C ALA A 256 -8.25 5.75 -19.88
N VAL A 257 -9.09 4.75 -19.59
CA VAL A 257 -10.39 4.57 -20.24
C VAL A 257 -11.30 5.76 -19.95
N THR A 258 -11.47 6.11 -18.68
CA THR A 258 -12.36 7.23 -18.31
C THR A 258 -11.84 8.57 -18.82
N GLY A 259 -10.52 8.77 -18.90
CA GLY A 259 -9.91 9.96 -19.48
C GLY A 259 -10.15 10.09 -20.98
N VAL A 260 -10.03 8.99 -21.74
CA VAL A 260 -10.36 8.97 -23.17
C VAL A 260 -11.84 9.27 -23.39
N LEU A 261 -12.73 8.60 -22.67
CA LEU A 261 -14.18 8.83 -22.77
C LEU A 261 -14.56 10.28 -22.42
N GLN A 262 -13.91 10.89 -21.42
CA GLN A 262 -14.11 12.30 -21.10
C GLN A 262 -13.50 13.26 -22.11
N ALA A 263 -12.50 12.84 -22.89
CA ALA A 263 -11.87 13.67 -23.92
C ALA A 263 -12.71 13.79 -25.20
N VAL A 264 -13.50 12.76 -25.53
CA VAL A 264 -14.33 12.69 -26.75
C VAL A 264 -15.23 13.92 -26.93
N PRO A 265 -15.98 14.40 -25.93
CA PRO A 265 -16.82 15.59 -26.08
C PRO A 265 -16.02 16.88 -26.37
N TYR A 266 -14.76 16.96 -25.97
CA TYR A 266 -13.93 18.14 -26.20
C TYR A 266 -13.25 18.13 -27.57
N ALA A 267 -12.80 16.96 -28.02
CA ALA A 267 -11.95 16.83 -29.20
C ALA A 267 -12.69 16.28 -30.44
N GLY A 268 -13.87 15.70 -30.26
CA GLY A 268 -14.51 14.88 -31.29
C GLY A 268 -13.59 13.71 -31.70
N GLY A 269 -13.58 13.41 -33.00
CA GLY A 269 -12.71 12.38 -33.61
C GLY A 269 -11.56 12.92 -34.47
N SER A 270 -11.37 14.25 -34.53
CA SER A 270 -10.39 14.86 -35.46
C SER A 270 -9.03 15.08 -34.80
N PHE A 271 -7.99 14.44 -35.33
CA PHE A 271 -6.62 14.69 -34.90
C PHE A 271 -6.18 16.14 -35.13
N ALA A 272 -6.67 16.79 -36.19
CA ALA A 272 -6.37 18.20 -36.48
C ALA A 272 -6.86 19.11 -35.34
N TYR A 273 -8.01 18.80 -34.72
CA TYR A 273 -8.52 19.55 -33.57
C TYR A 273 -7.65 19.35 -32.32
N LEU A 274 -7.18 18.11 -32.09
CA LEU A 274 -6.28 17.79 -30.98
C LEU A 274 -4.96 18.58 -31.09
N ALA A 275 -4.40 18.75 -32.28
CA ALA A 275 -3.17 19.52 -32.48
C ALA A 275 -3.42 21.05 -32.50
N GLY A 276 -4.55 21.47 -33.09
CA GLY A 276 -4.85 22.88 -33.37
C GLY A 276 -5.32 23.70 -32.17
N THR A 277 -5.96 23.08 -31.18
CA THR A 277 -6.54 23.78 -30.04
C THR A 277 -5.71 23.65 -28.76
N TRP A 278 -5.80 24.64 -27.87
CA TRP A 278 -5.10 24.58 -26.58
C TRP A 278 -5.61 23.41 -25.71
N VAL A 279 -6.92 23.13 -25.72
CA VAL A 279 -7.53 21.98 -25.03
C VAL A 279 -6.99 20.68 -25.60
N GLY A 280 -7.00 20.55 -26.93
CA GLY A 280 -6.48 19.38 -27.63
C GLY A 280 -5.02 19.09 -27.28
N ARG A 281 -4.16 20.11 -27.27
CA ARG A 281 -2.74 19.97 -26.89
C ARG A 281 -2.58 19.49 -25.45
N LEU A 282 -3.38 20.00 -24.51
CA LEU A 282 -3.34 19.53 -23.12
C LEU A 282 -3.82 18.08 -22.97
N ILE A 283 -4.80 17.65 -23.77
CA ILE A 283 -5.22 16.24 -23.84
C ILE A 283 -4.06 15.36 -24.34
N LEU A 284 -3.37 15.77 -25.40
CA LEU A 284 -2.20 15.06 -25.94
C LEU A 284 -1.05 14.99 -24.92
N VAL A 285 -0.75 16.10 -24.23
CA VAL A 285 0.26 16.12 -23.16
C VAL A 285 -0.11 15.16 -22.03
N LYS A 286 -1.38 15.14 -21.62
CA LYS A 286 -1.87 14.23 -20.59
C LYS A 286 -1.79 12.76 -21.02
N ALA A 287 -2.14 12.45 -22.27
CA ALA A 287 -2.01 11.11 -22.84
C ALA A 287 -0.55 10.67 -22.93
N GLY A 288 0.34 11.53 -23.42
CA GLY A 288 1.78 11.28 -23.48
C GLY A 288 2.39 11.06 -22.11
N ALA A 289 2.03 11.88 -21.12
CA ALA A 289 2.47 11.71 -19.74
C ALA A 289 1.96 10.41 -19.12
N LEU A 290 0.73 9.97 -19.44
CA LEU A 290 0.22 8.67 -19.02
C LEU A 290 1.05 7.53 -19.62
N VAL A 291 1.40 7.59 -20.91
CA VAL A 291 2.29 6.61 -21.56
C VAL A 291 3.66 6.58 -20.88
N ILE A 292 4.23 7.75 -20.57
CA ILE A 292 5.50 7.85 -19.83
C ILE A 292 5.37 7.22 -18.44
N LEU A 293 4.29 7.49 -17.70
CA LEU A 293 4.05 6.88 -16.39
C LEU A 293 3.94 5.36 -16.52
N ILE A 294 3.17 4.84 -17.48
CA ILE A 294 3.08 3.39 -17.76
C ILE A 294 4.47 2.82 -18.04
N GLY A 295 5.24 3.48 -18.89
CA GLY A 295 6.63 3.11 -19.19
C GLY A 295 7.47 3.04 -17.93
N ILE A 296 7.45 4.07 -17.08
CA ILE A 296 8.14 4.09 -15.78
C ILE A 296 7.68 2.93 -14.89
N PHE A 297 6.39 2.62 -14.81
CA PHE A 297 5.87 1.54 -13.96
C PHE A 297 6.24 0.15 -14.48
N ILE A 298 6.32 -0.04 -15.79
CA ILE A 298 6.76 -1.29 -16.42
C ILE A 298 8.27 -1.46 -16.29
N THR A 299 9.05 -0.42 -16.59
CA THR A 299 10.51 -0.51 -16.66
C THR A 299 11.17 -0.38 -15.30
N CYS A 300 10.60 0.37 -14.34
CA CYS A 300 11.16 0.47 -13.01
C CYS A 300 11.05 -0.89 -12.31
N PRO A 301 12.16 -1.59 -12.03
CA PRO A 301 12.15 -2.77 -11.17
C PRO A 301 11.97 -2.26 -9.74
N LEU A 302 10.75 -1.82 -9.41
CA LEU A 302 10.42 -1.15 -8.16
C LEU A 302 10.69 -2.07 -6.96
N TRP A 303 10.86 -3.38 -7.19
CA TRP A 303 11.41 -4.35 -6.23
C TRP A 303 12.88 -4.08 -5.83
N ARG A 304 13.74 -3.67 -6.75
CA ARG A 304 15.19 -3.47 -6.50
C ARG A 304 15.52 -2.07 -5.97
N ALA A 305 14.74 -1.06 -6.35
CA ALA A 305 14.99 0.33 -5.99
C ALA A 305 14.28 0.79 -4.71
N CYS A 306 13.19 0.12 -4.29
CA CYS A 306 12.39 0.51 -3.12
C CYS A 306 12.50 -0.43 -1.92
N SER A 307 13.37 -1.45 -1.96
CA SER A 307 13.69 -2.22 -0.75
C SER A 307 14.36 -1.29 0.26
N PRO A 308 13.82 -1.14 1.49
CA PRO A 308 14.41 -0.31 2.53
C PRO A 308 15.80 -0.78 2.96
N VAL A 309 16.17 -2.03 2.62
CA VAL A 309 17.44 -2.65 2.99
C VAL A 309 18.23 -3.03 1.73
N ARG A 310 19.47 -2.54 1.64
CA ARG A 310 20.40 -2.89 0.55
C ARG A 310 20.66 -4.40 0.55
N GLY A 311 20.69 -5.00 -0.65
CA GLY A 311 21.03 -6.41 -0.85
C GLY A 311 19.85 -7.38 -0.79
N MET A 312 18.74 -7.04 -0.15
CA MET A 312 17.50 -7.84 -0.23
C MET A 312 16.71 -7.44 -1.48
N CYS A 313 17.08 -8.01 -2.63
CA CYS A 313 16.50 -7.67 -3.93
C CYS A 313 15.26 -8.49 -4.29
N ASN A 314 14.99 -9.60 -3.58
CA ASN A 314 13.83 -10.44 -3.81
C ASN A 314 13.45 -11.18 -2.52
N LEU A 315 12.18 -11.12 -2.12
CA LEU A 315 11.70 -11.91 -0.98
C LEU A 315 11.89 -13.42 -1.22
N ARG A 316 11.92 -13.85 -2.50
CA ARG A 316 12.25 -15.23 -2.86
C ARG A 316 13.67 -15.61 -2.46
N ASP A 317 14.61 -14.68 -2.40
CA ASP A 317 15.98 -15.00 -1.96
C ASP A 317 15.99 -15.42 -0.47
N LEU A 318 15.05 -14.91 0.34
CA LEU A 318 14.82 -15.37 1.72
C LEU A 318 14.14 -16.75 1.75
N GLU A 319 13.29 -17.05 0.76
CA GLU A 319 12.68 -18.38 0.61
C GLU A 319 13.72 -19.42 0.14
N ASP A 320 14.65 -19.02 -0.72
CA ASP A 320 15.74 -19.85 -1.22
C ASP A 320 16.82 -20.09 -0.16
N ALA A 321 16.91 -19.22 0.85
CA ALA A 321 17.72 -19.43 2.05
C ALA A 321 17.13 -20.49 3.00
N LEU A 322 15.84 -20.83 2.84
CA LEU A 322 15.26 -21.96 3.58
C LEU A 322 15.73 -23.28 2.96
N PRO A 323 16.00 -24.32 3.76
CA PRO A 323 16.39 -25.61 3.22
C PRO A 323 15.31 -26.16 2.30
N ARG A 324 15.73 -26.73 1.16
CA ARG A 324 14.80 -27.43 0.28
C ARG A 324 14.20 -28.64 1.01
N PRO A 325 12.88 -28.82 0.99
CA PRO A 325 12.26 -29.96 1.63
C PRO A 325 12.70 -31.25 0.93
N ALA A 326 13.22 -32.19 1.69
CA ALA A 326 13.53 -33.54 1.22
C ALA A 326 12.25 -34.34 0.96
N ARG A 327 11.15 -33.97 1.62
CA ARG A 327 9.83 -34.57 1.44
C ARG A 327 8.74 -33.52 1.58
N SER A 328 7.66 -33.66 0.83
CA SER A 328 6.44 -32.86 0.98
C SER A 328 5.26 -33.75 1.35
N LEU A 329 4.43 -33.29 2.28
CA LEU A 329 3.23 -33.94 2.76
C LEU A 329 2.03 -33.01 2.57
N ASP A 330 1.12 -33.39 1.69
CA ASP A 330 -0.13 -32.67 1.48
C ASP A 330 -1.24 -33.26 2.36
N ASN A 331 -1.63 -32.51 3.38
CA ASN A 331 -2.68 -32.84 4.34
C ASN A 331 -3.88 -31.88 4.23
N ARG A 332 -4.05 -31.20 3.09
CA ARG A 332 -5.21 -30.35 2.82
C ARG A 332 -6.50 -31.20 2.78
N GLY A 333 -7.60 -30.63 3.25
CA GLY A 333 -8.92 -31.26 3.30
C GLY A 333 -9.13 -32.26 4.44
N LYS A 334 -8.11 -32.55 5.26
CA LYS A 334 -8.23 -33.49 6.38
C LYS A 334 -8.37 -32.76 7.73
N PRO A 335 -9.18 -33.29 8.67
CA PRO A 335 -9.27 -32.77 10.02
C PRO A 335 -8.04 -33.17 10.85
N CYS A 336 -7.60 -32.25 11.72
CA CYS A 336 -6.35 -32.32 12.48
C CYS A 336 -5.13 -32.30 11.53
N ALA A 337 -4.01 -31.67 11.94
CA ALA A 337 -2.81 -31.51 11.12
C ALA A 337 -2.14 -32.81 10.61
N GLY A 338 -2.76 -33.98 10.87
CA GLY A 338 -2.28 -35.28 10.43
C GLY A 338 -1.05 -35.70 11.22
N PHE A 339 -0.97 -35.41 12.52
CA PHE A 339 0.21 -35.59 13.36
C PHE A 339 0.87 -36.97 13.21
N VAL A 340 0.07 -38.04 13.11
CA VAL A 340 0.60 -39.39 12.87
C VAL A 340 1.33 -39.48 11.53
N HIS A 341 0.80 -38.89 10.47
CA HIS A 341 1.44 -38.84 9.16
C HIS A 341 2.66 -37.93 9.16
N VAL A 342 2.59 -36.79 9.84
CA VAL A 342 3.73 -35.86 10.02
C VAL A 342 4.87 -36.56 10.75
N GLN A 343 4.57 -37.26 11.85
CA GLN A 343 5.53 -38.00 12.65
C GLN A 343 6.20 -39.11 11.83
N ARG A 344 5.41 -39.95 11.14
CA ARG A 344 5.94 -40.99 10.26
C ARG A 344 6.80 -40.40 9.14
N ALA A 345 6.39 -39.28 8.56
CA ALA A 345 7.14 -38.61 7.51
C ALA A 345 8.48 -38.08 8.03
N LEU A 346 8.51 -37.45 9.21
CA LEU A 346 9.74 -36.95 9.86
C LEU A 346 10.67 -38.07 10.30
N GLN A 347 10.14 -39.16 10.88
CA GLN A 347 10.94 -40.33 11.30
C GLN A 347 11.61 -41.05 10.13
N ALA A 348 11.04 -40.94 8.93
CA ALA A 348 11.60 -41.49 7.70
C ALA A 348 12.65 -40.60 7.03
N LEU A 349 12.86 -39.36 7.51
CA LEU A 349 13.90 -38.46 6.99
C LEU A 349 15.22 -38.69 7.71
N GLU A 350 16.34 -38.52 7.02
CA GLU A 350 17.65 -38.46 7.67
C GLU A 350 17.71 -37.31 8.70
N PRO A 351 18.58 -37.39 9.73
CA PRO A 351 18.81 -36.27 10.64
C PRO A 351 19.19 -34.99 9.88
N GLY A 352 18.54 -33.87 10.20
CA GLY A 352 18.65 -32.61 9.43
C GLY A 352 17.76 -32.54 8.18
N GLY A 353 17.11 -33.64 7.79
CA GLY A 353 16.15 -33.67 6.70
C GLY A 353 14.92 -32.80 6.99
N VAL A 354 14.43 -32.12 5.95
CA VAL A 354 13.33 -31.16 6.05
C VAL A 354 12.06 -31.70 5.38
N LEU A 355 10.95 -31.65 6.12
CA LEU A 355 9.59 -31.97 5.68
C LEU A 355 8.83 -30.68 5.39
N GLU A 356 8.24 -30.56 4.20
CA GLU A 356 7.19 -29.59 3.93
C GLU A 356 5.82 -30.20 4.26
N LEU A 357 5.00 -29.46 4.99
CA LEU A 357 3.61 -29.83 5.29
C LEU A 357 2.66 -28.76 4.75
N LEU A 358 1.65 -29.17 3.99
CA LEU A 358 0.52 -28.33 3.59
C LEU A 358 -0.74 -28.78 4.32
N SER A 359 -1.43 -27.86 4.97
CA SER A 359 -2.65 -28.14 5.76
C SER A 359 -3.73 -27.10 5.46
N THR A 360 -5.00 -27.47 5.48
CA THR A 360 -6.12 -26.49 5.51
C THR A 360 -6.72 -26.35 6.90
N ASP A 361 -6.26 -27.14 7.88
CA ASP A 361 -6.77 -27.11 9.25
C ASP A 361 -6.29 -25.83 9.97
N PRO A 362 -7.18 -24.92 10.39
CA PRO A 362 -6.78 -23.70 11.09
C PRO A 362 -6.16 -23.97 12.47
N ILE A 363 -6.46 -25.10 13.10
CA ILE A 363 -5.91 -25.48 14.41
C ILE A 363 -4.42 -25.82 14.29
N SER A 364 -4.00 -26.39 13.15
CA SER A 364 -2.60 -26.74 12.88
C SER A 364 -1.62 -25.58 13.04
N TRP A 365 -2.07 -24.34 12.88
CA TRP A 365 -1.25 -23.13 13.10
C TRP A 365 -0.69 -23.03 14.53
N TRP A 366 -1.44 -23.52 15.52
CA TRP A 366 -1.08 -23.42 16.93
C TRP A 366 -0.52 -24.73 17.47
N GLU A 367 -1.13 -25.85 17.08
CA GLU A 367 -0.77 -27.16 17.61
C GLU A 367 0.52 -27.71 17.01
N LEU A 368 0.76 -27.51 15.72
CA LEU A 368 1.94 -28.09 15.06
C LEU A 368 3.26 -27.57 15.64
N PRO A 369 3.46 -26.26 15.88
CA PRO A 369 4.68 -25.79 16.53
C PRO A 369 4.84 -26.28 17.97
N ALA A 370 3.73 -26.44 18.70
CA ALA A 370 3.77 -26.97 20.07
C ALA A 370 4.15 -28.46 20.08
N TRP A 371 3.50 -29.25 19.22
CA TRP A 371 3.78 -30.67 19.02
C TRP A 371 5.22 -30.90 18.55
N ALA A 372 5.71 -30.10 17.59
CA ALA A 372 7.07 -30.19 17.08
C ALA A 372 8.11 -30.01 18.20
N ARG A 373 7.95 -28.96 19.03
CA ARG A 373 8.82 -28.72 20.20
C ARG A 373 8.81 -29.88 21.20
N GLN A 374 7.64 -30.45 21.49
CA GLN A 374 7.52 -31.57 22.43
C GLN A 374 8.20 -32.85 21.93
N ASN A 375 8.27 -33.04 20.61
CA ASN A 375 8.81 -34.25 19.99
C ASN A 375 10.26 -34.05 19.46
N GLY A 376 10.91 -32.94 19.81
CA GLY A 376 12.29 -32.67 19.40
C GLY A 376 12.45 -32.35 17.92
N TYR A 377 11.41 -31.83 17.26
CA TYR A 377 11.49 -31.32 15.88
C TYR A 377 11.59 -29.79 15.87
N GLU A 378 12.30 -29.26 14.89
CA GLU A 378 12.45 -27.82 14.70
C GLU A 378 11.49 -27.33 13.60
N VAL A 379 10.80 -26.22 13.84
CA VAL A 379 9.96 -25.56 12.84
C VAL A 379 10.80 -24.48 12.17
N LEU A 380 11.23 -24.73 10.94
CA LEU A 380 12.09 -23.84 10.17
C LEU A 380 11.32 -22.69 9.52
N ASP A 381 10.09 -22.95 9.05
CA ASP A 381 9.22 -21.98 8.41
C ASP A 381 7.75 -22.29 8.73
N GLN A 382 6.95 -21.25 8.88
CA GLN A 382 5.51 -21.35 9.15
C GLN A 382 4.80 -20.14 8.54
N ARG A 383 3.91 -20.38 7.57
CA ARG A 383 3.21 -19.29 6.86
C ARG A 383 1.89 -19.72 6.24
N VAL A 384 0.99 -18.76 6.05
CA VAL A 384 -0.25 -18.97 5.30
C VAL A 384 -0.02 -18.70 3.81
N VAL A 385 -0.25 -19.72 2.98
CA VAL A 385 -0.15 -19.69 1.51
C VAL A 385 -1.53 -19.84 0.85
N GLY A 386 -1.68 -19.26 -0.35
CA GLY A 386 -2.92 -19.28 -1.15
C GLY A 386 -3.38 -17.89 -1.62
N ARG A 387 -3.95 -17.82 -2.83
CA ARG A 387 -4.32 -16.57 -3.52
C ARG A 387 -5.55 -15.88 -2.93
N TYR A 388 -6.44 -16.64 -2.29
CA TYR A 388 -7.68 -16.14 -1.69
C TYR A 388 -7.73 -16.47 -0.19
N ARG A 389 -7.05 -15.63 0.60
CA ARG A 389 -6.90 -15.74 2.08
C ARG A 389 -8.22 -15.84 2.87
N VAL A 390 -9.39 -15.67 2.25
CA VAL A 390 -10.70 -15.68 2.92
C VAL A 390 -11.44 -17.00 2.73
N LEU A 391 -11.36 -17.64 1.56
CA LEU A 391 -12.13 -18.86 1.24
C LEU A 391 -11.27 -20.13 1.23
N TRP A 392 -9.95 -20.02 1.04
CA TRP A 392 -9.06 -21.17 0.89
C TRP A 392 -7.70 -20.89 1.56
N ARG A 393 -7.66 -20.95 2.89
CA ARG A 393 -6.40 -20.81 3.65
C ARG A 393 -5.66 -22.13 3.64
N THR A 394 -4.46 -22.13 3.06
CA THR A 394 -3.51 -23.24 3.22
C THR A 394 -2.40 -22.79 4.16
N TYR A 395 -2.09 -23.58 5.15
CA TYR A 395 -0.99 -23.41 6.09
C TYR A 395 0.17 -24.27 5.60
N ARG A 396 1.32 -23.64 5.39
CA ARG A 396 2.57 -24.30 4.99
C ARG A 396 3.54 -24.25 6.16
N PHE A 397 4.15 -25.39 6.44
CA PHE A 397 5.19 -25.54 7.44
C PHE A 397 6.40 -26.22 6.83
N LEU A 398 7.60 -25.82 7.27
CA LEU A 398 8.84 -26.58 7.09
C LEU A 398 9.29 -27.07 8.46
N LEU A 399 9.45 -28.38 8.60
CA LEU A 399 9.84 -29.05 9.83
C LEU A 399 11.16 -29.78 9.59
N ALA A 400 12.15 -29.57 10.45
CA ALA A 400 13.39 -30.34 10.40
C ALA A 400 13.39 -31.45 11.45
N ARG A 401 13.89 -32.61 11.05
CA ARG A 401 14.30 -33.64 12.01
C ARG A 401 15.56 -33.13 12.71
N ALA A 402 15.50 -32.94 14.02
CA ALA A 402 16.70 -32.56 14.76
C ALA A 402 17.80 -33.59 14.50
N ALA A 403 19.03 -33.10 14.32
CA ALA A 403 20.20 -33.96 14.42
C ALA A 403 20.10 -34.69 15.76
N ALA A 404 20.25 -36.02 15.76
CA ALA A 404 20.26 -36.78 17.01
C ALA A 404 21.20 -36.04 17.98
N PRO A 405 20.75 -35.67 19.19
CA PRO A 405 21.61 -34.97 20.13
C PRO A 405 22.88 -35.81 20.23
N ALA A 406 24.03 -35.22 19.83
CA ALA A 406 25.31 -35.90 19.89
C ALA A 406 25.37 -36.56 21.25
N ALA A 407 25.39 -37.90 21.27
CA ALA A 407 25.07 -38.70 22.44
C ALA A 407 25.74 -38.04 23.65
N ARG A 408 24.92 -37.48 24.54
CA ARG A 408 25.46 -36.94 25.80
C ARG A 408 26.18 -38.13 26.40
N ASP A 409 27.50 -38.01 26.54
CA ASP A 409 28.34 -39.06 27.04
C ASP A 409 27.96 -39.30 28.50
N GLU A 410 26.95 -40.15 28.72
CA GLU A 410 26.41 -40.52 30.04
C GLU A 410 27.46 -41.23 30.91
N ARG A 411 28.68 -41.46 30.38
CA ARG A 411 29.83 -41.98 31.12
C ARG A 411 30.37 -41.01 32.18
N MET A 412 29.91 -39.76 32.26
CA MET A 412 30.33 -38.85 33.34
C MET A 412 29.44 -38.84 34.60
N ALA A 413 28.35 -39.61 34.64
CA ALA A 413 27.41 -39.62 35.78
C ALA A 413 27.55 -40.82 36.75
N VAL A 414 28.55 -41.71 36.58
CA VAL A 414 28.79 -42.86 37.49
C VAL A 414 30.10 -42.71 38.29
N ARG A 415 30.57 -41.49 38.51
CA ARG A 415 31.64 -41.18 39.48
C ARG A 415 31.27 -39.94 40.29
N ALA A 416 30.35 -40.10 41.22
CA ALA A 416 30.18 -39.23 42.38
C ALA A 416 29.79 -40.11 43.57
#